data_AF-A0A6J4PVN3-F1
#
_entry.id   AF-A0A6J4PVN3-F1
#
_cell.length_a   1.000
_cell.length_b   1.000
_cell.length_c   1.000
_cell.angle_alpha   90.00
_cell.angle_beta   90.00
_cell.angle_gamma   90.00
#
_symmetry.space_group_name_H-M   'P 1'
#
loop_
_entity.id
_entity.type
_entity.pdbx_description
1 polymer ?
#
loop_
_entity_poly.entity_id
_entity_poly.type
_entity_poly.pdbx_seq_one_letter_code
_entity_poly.pdbx_strand_id
1 'polypeptide(L)'
;MAEKLNELLADKATLLVRENFTGVRAEWWWERRMGGGIEICQELDPQHMARDLSRETGRETSTVRRAIGDELGLEDDEPVVLTFEIAGDATVAEAARMLSERSSTSEGLAAGLYREVEEGLKDV
;
A
#
# COMPACT_ATOMS: atom_id res chain seq x y z
N MET A 1 22.18 -4.98 -26.27
CA MET A 1 20.80 -5.40 -26.64
C MET A 1 19.93 -5.68 -25.41
N ALA A 2 20.49 -6.25 -24.33
CA ALA A 2 19.79 -6.44 -23.06
C ALA A 2 19.34 -5.12 -22.38
N GLU A 3 20.13 -4.05 -22.51
CA GLU A 3 19.77 -2.73 -21.96
C GLU A 3 18.47 -2.16 -22.56
N LYS A 4 18.30 -2.24 -23.89
CA LYS A 4 17.06 -1.80 -24.56
C LYS A 4 15.84 -2.62 -24.17
N LEU A 5 16.00 -3.92 -23.93
CA LEU A 5 14.91 -4.77 -23.46
C LEU A 5 14.55 -4.43 -22.00
N ASN A 6 15.55 -4.11 -21.17
CA ASN A 6 15.33 -3.67 -19.80
C ASN A 6 14.66 -2.29 -19.72
N GLU A 7 15.00 -1.34 -20.60
CA GLU A 7 14.29 -0.05 -20.72
C GLU A 7 12.84 -0.25 -21.19
N LEU A 8 12.59 -1.04 -22.23
CA LEU A 8 11.22 -1.31 -22.72
C LEU A 8 10.34 -2.00 -21.68
N LEU A 9 10.91 -2.86 -20.84
CA LEU A 9 10.21 -3.47 -19.71
C LEU A 9 10.06 -2.52 -18.53
N ALA A 10 11.03 -1.63 -18.29
CA ALA A 10 10.94 -0.58 -17.27
C ALA A 10 9.84 0.44 -17.60
N ASP A 11 9.68 0.83 -18.86
CA ASP A 11 8.59 1.71 -19.29
C ASP A 11 7.22 1.07 -19.07
N LYS A 12 7.08 -0.25 -19.34
CA LYS A 12 5.84 -0.98 -19.08
C LYS A 12 5.51 -1.10 -17.61
N ALA A 13 6.49 -1.40 -16.76
CA ALA A 13 6.29 -1.43 -15.31
C ALA A 13 5.95 -0.04 -14.76
N THR A 14 6.65 1.00 -15.25
CA THR A 14 6.39 2.40 -14.90
C THR A 14 4.98 2.83 -15.32
N LEU A 15 4.55 2.48 -16.53
CA LEU A 15 3.20 2.73 -17.01
C LEU A 15 2.17 1.95 -16.19
N LEU A 16 2.41 0.66 -15.92
CA LEU A 16 1.55 -0.16 -15.08
C LEU A 16 1.38 0.45 -13.68
N VAL A 17 2.45 0.89 -13.03
CA VAL A 17 2.33 1.54 -11.73
C VAL A 17 1.65 2.92 -11.87
N ARG A 18 2.02 3.75 -12.85
CA ARG A 18 1.41 5.07 -13.05
C ARG A 18 -0.07 5.03 -13.41
N GLU A 19 -0.49 4.11 -14.26
CA GLU A 19 -1.89 3.97 -14.72
C GLU A 19 -2.77 3.37 -13.63
N ASN A 20 -2.21 2.54 -12.75
CA ASN A 20 -2.99 1.86 -11.72
C ASN A 20 -2.93 2.58 -10.36
N PHE A 21 -1.89 3.36 -10.03
CA PHE A 21 -1.78 4.10 -8.76
C PHE A 21 -2.24 5.56 -8.85
N THR A 22 -3.06 5.91 -9.84
CA THR A 22 -3.60 7.27 -9.94
C THR A 22 -4.57 7.55 -8.79
N GLY A 23 -4.24 8.53 -7.95
CA GLY A 23 -5.13 9.00 -6.88
C GLY A 23 -4.84 8.45 -5.48
N VAL A 24 -3.81 7.60 -5.33
CA VAL A 24 -3.28 7.21 -4.02
C VAL A 24 -2.69 8.45 -3.35
N ARG A 25 -3.15 8.75 -2.13
CA ARG A 25 -2.69 9.91 -1.35
C ARG A 25 -1.46 9.62 -0.49
N ALA A 26 -1.13 8.35 -0.29
CA ALA A 26 0.06 7.92 0.43
C ALA A 26 1.34 8.13 -0.42
N GLU A 27 2.49 8.30 0.26
CA GLU A 27 3.79 8.25 -0.41
C GLU A 27 4.13 6.79 -0.77
N TRP A 28 4.58 6.56 -2.00
CA TRP A 28 4.93 5.24 -2.48
C TRP A 28 6.05 5.29 -3.52
N TRP A 29 6.75 4.18 -3.64
CA TRP A 29 7.78 3.94 -4.64
C TRP A 29 7.78 2.45 -5.01
N TRP A 30 8.57 2.08 -6.01
CA TRP A 30 8.68 0.69 -6.44
C TRP A 30 10.09 0.41 -6.94
N GLU A 31 10.49 -0.85 -6.81
CA GLU A 31 11.76 -1.36 -7.30
C GLU A 31 11.57 -2.62 -8.12
N ARG A 32 12.35 -2.76 -9.19
CA ARG A 32 12.34 -3.97 -10.01
C ARG A 32 13.34 -4.97 -9.46
N ARG A 33 12.91 -6.22 -9.30
CA ARG A 33 13.81 -7.30 -8.89
C ARG A 33 14.53 -7.93 -10.09
N MET A 34 15.79 -8.31 -9.87
CA MET A 34 16.63 -8.99 -10.85
C MET A 34 16.05 -10.33 -11.33
N GLY A 35 15.22 -11.00 -10.51
CA GLY A 35 14.56 -12.27 -10.83
C GLY A 35 13.29 -12.14 -11.69
N GLY A 36 12.91 -10.93 -12.10
CA GLY A 36 11.57 -10.67 -12.64
C GLY A 36 10.59 -10.48 -11.50
N GLY A 37 9.85 -9.37 -11.52
CA GLY A 37 8.93 -8.99 -10.46
C GLY A 37 9.02 -7.51 -10.13
N ILE A 38 7.98 -7.01 -9.47
CA ILE A 38 7.87 -5.62 -9.02
C ILE A 38 7.65 -5.64 -7.51
N GLU A 39 8.55 -5.00 -6.79
CA GLU A 39 8.37 -4.66 -5.39
C GLU A 39 7.78 -3.26 -5.29
N ILE A 40 6.72 -3.12 -4.51
CA ILE A 40 6.03 -1.85 -4.32
C ILE A 40 6.05 -1.52 -2.85
N CYS A 41 6.57 -0.36 -2.54
CA CYS A 41 6.69 0.15 -1.20
C CYS A 41 5.70 1.28 -1.01
N GLN A 42 4.84 1.16 -0.01
CA GLN A 42 3.94 2.22 0.42
C GLN A 42 4.32 2.61 1.84
N GLU A 43 4.51 3.90 2.08
CA GLU A 43 4.61 4.42 3.44
C GLU A 43 3.23 4.37 4.10
N LEU A 44 3.17 3.81 5.29
CA LEU A 44 2.04 3.87 6.20
C LEU A 44 2.43 4.72 7.39
N ASP A 45 1.82 5.90 7.51
CA ASP A 45 1.90 6.75 8.70
C ASP A 45 0.76 6.39 9.67
N PRO A 46 1.05 5.78 10.84
CA PRO A 46 0.05 5.44 11.85
C PRO A 46 -0.76 6.66 12.33
N GLN A 47 -0.14 7.85 12.35
CA GLN A 47 -0.80 9.08 12.76
C GLN A 47 -1.79 9.56 11.71
N HIS A 48 -1.44 9.43 10.43
CA HIS A 48 -2.35 9.74 9.33
C HIS A 48 -3.53 8.77 9.32
N MET A 49 -3.25 7.46 9.43
CA MET A 49 -4.25 6.40 9.56
C MET A 49 -5.21 6.66 10.73
N ALA A 50 -4.68 7.05 11.90
CA ALA A 50 -5.50 7.35 13.06
C ALA A 50 -6.46 8.53 12.83
N ARG A 51 -6.02 9.56 12.10
CA ARG A 51 -6.87 10.71 11.75
C ARG A 51 -7.96 10.34 10.77
N ASP A 52 -7.63 9.54 9.76
CA ASP A 52 -8.60 9.07 8.76
C ASP A 52 -9.66 8.19 9.42
N LEU A 53 -9.27 7.17 10.18
CA LEU A 53 -10.19 6.27 10.87
C LEU A 53 -11.01 6.99 11.95
N SER A 54 -10.42 7.95 12.67
CA SER A 54 -11.16 8.77 13.64
C SER A 54 -12.25 9.60 12.96
N ARG A 55 -11.96 10.18 11.78
CA ARG A 55 -12.94 10.93 11.00
C ARG A 55 -14.06 10.03 10.46
N GLU A 56 -13.73 8.81 10.03
CA GLU A 56 -14.68 7.88 9.42
C GLU A 56 -15.58 7.19 10.46
N THR A 57 -15.00 6.78 11.59
CA THR A 57 -15.72 6.04 12.64
C THR A 57 -16.34 6.94 13.71
N GLY A 58 -15.92 8.21 13.79
CA GLY A 58 -16.32 9.14 14.85
C GLY A 58 -15.70 8.85 16.23
N ARG A 59 -14.75 7.91 16.31
CA ARG A 59 -14.06 7.53 17.55
C ARG A 59 -12.93 8.51 17.88
N GLU A 60 -12.60 8.63 19.18
CA GLU A 60 -11.47 9.46 19.62
C GLU A 60 -10.16 8.97 19.02
N THR A 61 -9.33 9.90 18.53
CA THR A 61 -8.06 9.60 17.87
C THR A 61 -7.10 8.82 18.79
N SER A 62 -7.14 9.04 20.11
CA SER A 62 -6.36 8.28 21.09
C SER A 62 -6.77 6.80 21.16
N THR A 63 -8.08 6.52 21.08
CA THR A 63 -8.62 5.15 21.04
C THR A 63 -8.23 4.47 19.75
N VAL A 64 -8.32 5.18 18.62
CA VAL A 64 -7.91 4.69 17.31
C VAL A 64 -6.42 4.38 17.27
N ARG A 65 -5.56 5.27 17.78
CA ARG A 65 -4.10 5.01 17.85
C ARG A 65 -3.77 3.76 18.64
N ARG A 66 -4.43 3.55 19.78
CA ARG A 66 -4.23 2.34 20.57
C ARG A 66 -4.60 1.09 19.77
N ALA A 67 -5.76 1.09 19.10
CA ALA A 67 -6.16 -0.03 18.24
C ALA A 67 -5.15 -0.27 17.10
N ILE A 68 -4.60 0.79 16.49
CA ILE A 68 -3.55 0.67 15.47
C ILE A 68 -2.31 -0.04 16.05
N GLY A 69 -1.83 0.38 17.21
CA GLY A 69 -0.67 -0.24 17.86
C GLY A 69 -0.94 -1.71 18.24
N ASP A 70 -2.11 -1.98 18.82
CA ASP A 70 -2.51 -3.32 19.27
C ASP A 70 -2.69 -4.30 18.07
N GLU A 71 -3.38 -3.88 17.00
CA GLU A 71 -3.67 -4.74 15.84
C GLU A 71 -2.48 -4.90 14.90
N LEU A 72 -1.72 -3.82 14.65
CA LEU A 72 -0.59 -3.84 13.72
C LEU A 72 0.74 -4.23 14.40
N GLY A 73 0.75 -4.37 15.73
CA GLY A 73 1.95 -4.69 16.51
C GLY A 73 3.02 -3.60 16.45
N LEU A 74 2.60 -2.34 16.32
CA LEU A 74 3.50 -1.19 16.26
C LEU A 74 3.89 -0.74 17.68
N GLU A 75 5.19 -0.59 17.91
CA GLU A 75 5.72 -0.14 19.21
C GLU A 75 5.61 1.38 19.40
N ASP A 76 5.53 2.13 18.29
CA ASP A 76 5.43 3.58 18.26
C ASP A 76 4.59 4.10 17.07
N ASP A 77 4.47 5.43 16.98
CA ASP A 77 3.73 6.14 15.94
C ASP A 77 4.66 6.55 14.75
N GLU A 78 5.82 5.90 14.57
CA GLU A 78 6.70 6.20 13.44
C GLU A 78 6.14 5.62 12.13
N PRO A 79 6.31 6.32 10.99
CA PRO A 79 5.94 5.78 9.69
C PRO A 79 6.68 4.47 9.39
N VAL A 80 5.94 3.49 8.88
CA VAL A 80 6.48 2.19 8.48
C VAL A 80 6.35 2.00 6.98
N VAL A 81 7.27 1.23 6.40
CA VAL A 81 7.24 0.90 4.98
C VAL A 81 6.58 -0.46 4.79
N LEU A 82 5.46 -0.48 4.06
CA LEU A 82 4.79 -1.69 3.64
C LEU A 82 5.35 -2.14 2.29
N THR A 83 5.84 -3.37 2.22
CA THR A 83 6.38 -3.95 0.99
C THR A 83 5.41 -4.97 0.41
N PHE A 84 5.02 -4.75 -0.85
CA PHE A 84 4.14 -5.63 -1.62
C PHE A 84 4.89 -6.19 -2.82
N GLU A 85 4.77 -7.49 -3.04
CA GLU A 85 5.45 -8.17 -4.13
C GLU A 85 4.46 -8.61 -5.22
N ILE A 86 4.78 -8.24 -6.46
CA ILE A 86 4.19 -8.82 -7.66
C ILE A 86 5.22 -9.78 -8.25
N ALA A 87 4.85 -11.06 -8.29
CA ALA A 87 5.70 -12.12 -8.81
C ALA A 87 6.07 -11.86 -10.29
N GLY A 88 7.29 -12.23 -10.67
CA GLY A 88 7.81 -11.98 -12.02
C GLY A 88 7.16 -12.76 -13.15
N ASP A 89 6.45 -13.83 -12.81
CA ASP A 89 5.66 -14.66 -13.73
C ASP A 89 4.24 -14.12 -13.92
N ALA A 90 3.81 -13.14 -13.13
CA ALA A 90 2.53 -12.47 -13.33
C ALA A 90 2.51 -11.74 -14.68
N THR A 91 1.44 -11.93 -15.43
CA THR A 91 1.21 -11.16 -16.65
C THR A 91 0.94 -9.70 -16.33
N VAL A 92 1.19 -8.82 -17.30
CA VAL A 92 0.89 -7.37 -17.17
C VAL A 92 -0.59 -7.15 -16.81
N ALA A 93 -1.51 -7.94 -17.36
CA ALA A 93 -2.94 -7.82 -17.07
C ALA A 93 -3.28 -8.24 -15.62
N GLU A 94 -2.64 -9.31 -15.11
CA GLU A 94 -2.81 -9.75 -13.73
C GLU A 94 -2.24 -8.73 -12.75
N ALA A 95 -1.03 -8.24 -13.01
CA ALA A 95 -0.40 -7.20 -12.22
C ALA A 95 -1.24 -5.91 -12.22
N ALA A 96 -1.71 -5.45 -13.38
CA ALA A 96 -2.55 -4.25 -13.47
C ALA A 96 -3.86 -4.40 -12.68
N ARG A 97 -4.54 -5.55 -12.80
CA ARG A 97 -5.76 -5.84 -12.04
C ARG A 97 -5.50 -5.83 -10.54
N MET A 98 -4.48 -6.54 -10.07
CA MET A 98 -4.12 -6.60 -8.65
C MET A 98 -3.82 -5.22 -8.08
N LEU A 99 -3.18 -4.36 -8.87
CA LEU A 99 -2.87 -3.01 -8.46
C LEU A 99 -4.09 -2.12 -8.43
N SER A 100 -4.89 -2.10 -9.50
CA SER A 100 -6.10 -1.29 -9.59
C SER A 100 -7.12 -1.63 -8.50
N GLU A 101 -7.28 -2.90 -8.16
CA GLU A 101 -8.16 -3.34 -7.06
C GLU A 101 -7.72 -2.75 -5.71
N ARG A 102 -6.41 -2.63 -5.49
CA ARG A 102 -5.84 -2.23 -4.20
C ARG A 102 -5.56 -0.74 -4.09
N SER A 103 -5.39 -0.01 -5.18
CA SER A 103 -5.00 1.42 -5.16
C SER A 103 -6.18 2.40 -5.30
N SER A 104 -7.42 1.90 -5.37
CA SER A 104 -8.60 2.72 -5.71
C SER A 104 -9.05 3.70 -4.61
N THR A 105 -8.46 3.64 -3.42
CA THR A 105 -8.82 4.48 -2.26
C THR A 105 -7.59 5.18 -1.66
N SER A 106 -7.83 6.09 -0.72
CA SER A 106 -6.77 6.75 0.06
C SER A 106 -5.86 5.77 0.78
N GLU A 107 -6.44 4.69 1.31
CA GLU A 107 -5.72 3.62 2.02
C GLU A 107 -4.74 2.88 1.10
N GLY A 108 -5.03 2.85 -0.21
CA GLY A 108 -4.20 2.18 -1.20
C GLY A 108 -3.95 0.71 -0.83
N LEU A 109 -2.71 0.25 -1.02
CA LEU A 109 -2.34 -1.13 -0.73
C LEU A 109 -2.51 -1.51 0.75
N ALA A 110 -2.57 -0.51 1.64
CA ALA A 110 -2.82 -0.67 3.06
C ALA A 110 -4.31 -0.85 3.43
N ALA A 111 -5.24 -0.86 2.46
CA ALA A 111 -6.69 -0.99 2.73
C ALA A 111 -7.06 -2.21 3.61
N GLY A 112 -6.30 -3.30 3.51
CA GLY A 112 -6.46 -4.46 4.40
C GLY A 112 -6.18 -4.12 5.86
N LEU A 113 -5.11 -3.37 6.14
CA LEU A 113 -4.71 -2.96 7.49
C LEU A 113 -5.71 -1.96 8.09
N TYR A 114 -6.24 -1.04 7.27
CA TYR A 114 -7.33 -0.15 7.70
C TYR A 114 -8.55 -0.93 8.15
N ARG A 115 -8.91 -1.99 7.41
CA ARG A 115 -10.05 -2.84 7.78
C ARG A 115 -9.82 -3.62 9.06
N GLU A 116 -8.64 -4.21 9.23
CA GLU A 116 -8.28 -4.95 10.45
C GLU A 116 -8.40 -4.06 11.69
N VAL A 117 -7.86 -2.84 11.62
CA VAL A 117 -8.00 -1.85 12.70
C VAL A 117 -9.47 -1.43 12.92
N GLU A 118 -10.23 -1.21 11.85
CA GLU A 118 -11.66 -0.87 11.96
C GLU A 118 -12.47 -2.01 12.59
N GLU A 119 -12.11 -3.27 12.31
CA GLU A 119 -12.71 -4.45 12.91
C GLU A 119 -12.35 -4.56 14.39
N GLY A 120 -11.08 -4.40 14.77
CA GLY A 120 -10.66 -4.35 16.17
C GLY A 120 -11.33 -3.22 16.95
N LEU A 121 -11.58 -2.08 16.30
CA LEU A 121 -12.33 -0.98 16.89
C LEU A 121 -13.80 -1.32 17.17
N LYS A 122 -14.41 -2.32 16.52
CA LYS A 122 -15.81 -2.72 16.83
C LYS A 122 -15.93 -3.45 18.16
N ASP A 123 -14.84 -4.04 18.63
CA ASP A 123 -14.76 -4.79 19.89
C ASP A 123 -14.35 -3.92 21.10
N VAL A 124 -14.12 -2.62 20.88
CA VAL A 124 -13.75 -1.60 21.89
C VAL A 124 -14.88 -0.59 22.11
#